data_AF-A0A0M9WTS9-F1
#
_entry.id   AF-A0A0M9WTS9-F1
#
_cell.length_a   1.000
_cell.length_b   1.000
_cell.length_c   1.000
_cell.angle_alpha   90.00
_cell.angle_beta   90.00
_cell.angle_gamma   90.00
#
_symmetry.space_group_name_H-M   'P 1'
#
loop_
_entity.id
_entity.type
_entity.pdbx_description
1 polymer ?
#
loop_
_entity_poly.entity_id
_entity_poly.type
_entity_poly.pdbx_seq_one_letter_code
_entity_poly.pdbx_strand_id
1 'polypeptide(L)'
;MSTVGGNLEKKEIGLPIGVSGTHNNTEIDKVTGFLRLAQTDIDGSGKSIYVEEGSWTSDVINLEDKFQDFDKVFTNNINNGSSSIAVLTRVSDDGYNWSDWIAIAEDGAIQSETKQYIQVRIDIFAGFVTDHFVISNSDFENNEFVEKFNDIKLKREYQYDMNLDSKWSDTGSLHSKKITRNEWLRIDSLEVSIDK
;
A
#
# COMPACT_ATOMS: atom_id res chain seq x y z
N MET A 1 -36.58 -56.73 -1.89
CA MET A 1 -35.28 -56.36 -1.28
C MET A 1 -35.36 -54.90 -0.91
N SER A 2 -35.33 -54.58 0.40
CA SER A 2 -35.24 -53.20 0.86
C SER A 2 -33.77 -52.89 1.10
N THR A 3 -33.15 -52.12 0.21
CA THR A 3 -31.86 -51.49 0.48
C THR A 3 -32.12 -50.29 1.40
N VAL A 4 -31.99 -50.51 2.69
CA VAL A 4 -31.90 -49.43 3.68
C VAL A 4 -30.42 -49.05 3.76
N GLY A 5 -30.01 -48.07 2.98
CA GLY A 5 -28.70 -47.43 3.07
C GLY A 5 -28.89 -45.99 3.50
N GLY A 6 -28.21 -45.57 4.57
CA GLY A 6 -28.15 -44.15 4.95
C GLY A 6 -27.45 -43.33 3.88
N ASN A 7 -27.83 -42.07 3.73
CA ASN A 7 -27.13 -41.14 2.86
C ASN A 7 -25.71 -40.89 3.39
N LEU A 8 -24.75 -40.77 2.48
CA LEU A 8 -23.39 -40.37 2.83
C LEU A 8 -23.38 -38.89 3.18
N GLU A 9 -23.34 -38.56 4.47
CA GLU A 9 -23.13 -37.19 4.94
C GLU A 9 -21.63 -36.95 5.13
N LYS A 10 -21.14 -35.84 4.56
CA LYS A 10 -19.77 -35.36 4.74
C LYS A 10 -19.81 -33.91 5.17
N LYS A 11 -18.91 -33.52 6.07
CA LYS A 11 -18.70 -32.14 6.50
C LYS A 11 -17.20 -31.89 6.52
N GLU A 12 -16.73 -30.90 5.78
CA GLU A 12 -15.34 -30.46 5.89
C GLU A 12 -15.12 -29.78 7.25
N ILE A 13 -13.99 -30.09 7.88
CA ILE A 13 -13.55 -29.52 9.15
C ILE A 13 -12.24 -28.77 8.87
N GLY A 14 -12.14 -27.53 9.35
CA GLY A 14 -10.94 -26.71 9.19
C GLY A 14 -10.78 -25.78 10.38
N LEU A 15 -9.59 -25.19 10.51
CA LEU A 15 -9.25 -24.34 11.66
C LEU A 15 -9.96 -22.99 11.56
N PRO A 16 -10.86 -22.64 12.50
CA PRO A 16 -11.36 -21.28 12.60
C PRO A 16 -10.22 -20.41 13.16
N ILE A 17 -9.77 -19.45 12.36
CA ILE A 17 -8.73 -18.51 12.77
C ILE A 17 -9.42 -17.27 13.34
N GLY A 18 -9.20 -17.02 14.64
CA GLY A 18 -9.65 -15.80 15.29
C GLY A 18 -8.87 -14.57 14.83
N VAL A 19 -9.29 -13.38 15.28
CA VAL A 19 -8.59 -12.12 15.00
C VAL A 19 -7.45 -11.81 15.99
N SER A 20 -7.26 -12.67 17.01
CA SER A 20 -6.20 -12.49 18.00
C SER A 20 -4.87 -13.00 17.46
N GLY A 21 -3.85 -12.16 17.57
CA GLY A 21 -2.52 -12.47 17.07
C GLY A 21 -1.62 -11.25 17.06
N THR A 22 -0.42 -11.44 16.53
CA THR A 22 0.57 -10.39 16.35
C THR A 22 0.45 -9.76 14.97
N HIS A 23 0.25 -8.45 14.95
CA HIS A 23 0.18 -7.66 13.73
C HIS A 23 1.54 -7.03 13.44
N ASN A 24 1.96 -7.09 12.18
CA ASN A 24 3.07 -6.33 11.62
C ASN A 24 2.58 -5.64 10.34
N ASN A 25 2.49 -4.31 10.34
CA ASN A 25 1.96 -3.54 9.20
C ASN A 25 0.56 -3.99 8.74
N THR A 26 -0.22 -4.57 9.64
CA THR A 26 -1.61 -4.99 9.39
C THR A 26 -2.50 -4.53 10.54
N GLU A 27 -3.80 -4.47 10.29
CA GLU A 27 -4.82 -4.14 11.28
C GLU A 27 -6.14 -4.88 10.98
N ILE A 28 -7.00 -4.98 11.98
CA ILE A 28 -8.38 -5.44 11.78
C ILE A 28 -9.27 -4.21 11.59
N ASP A 29 -9.97 -4.18 10.46
CA ASP A 29 -11.00 -3.20 10.19
C ASP A 29 -12.12 -3.32 11.23
N LYS A 30 -12.36 -2.26 12.00
CA LYS A 30 -13.33 -2.27 13.12
C LYS A 30 -14.79 -2.38 12.66
N VAL A 31 -15.07 -2.09 11.39
CA VAL A 31 -16.42 -2.12 10.81
C VAL A 31 -16.68 -3.47 10.16
N THR A 32 -15.75 -3.94 9.31
CA THR A 32 -15.93 -5.18 8.55
C THR A 32 -15.40 -6.42 9.26
N GLY A 33 -14.49 -6.27 10.22
CA GLY A 33 -13.80 -7.36 10.90
C GLY A 33 -12.70 -8.01 10.05
N PHE A 34 -12.38 -7.48 8.87
CA PHE A 34 -11.36 -8.05 7.99
C PHE A 34 -9.96 -7.59 8.36
N LEU A 35 -9.00 -8.52 8.21
CA LEU A 35 -7.58 -8.20 8.22
C LEU A 35 -7.23 -7.40 6.96
N ARG A 36 -6.52 -6.29 7.12
CA ARG A 36 -6.02 -5.45 6.03
C ARG A 36 -4.64 -4.90 6.36
N LEU A 37 -3.98 -4.33 5.34
CA LEU A 37 -2.74 -3.57 5.53
C LEU A 37 -3.02 -2.34 6.41
N ALA A 38 -2.06 -1.95 7.24
CA ALA A 38 -2.20 -0.78 8.11
C ALA A 38 -2.29 0.50 7.27
N GLN A 39 -3.21 1.39 7.63
CA GLN A 39 -3.32 2.69 6.99
C GLN A 39 -2.15 3.58 7.43
N THR A 40 -1.44 4.18 6.47
CA THR A 40 -0.33 5.10 6.73
C THR A 40 -0.74 6.56 6.61
N ASP A 41 -1.62 6.86 5.66
CA ASP A 41 -1.98 8.25 5.36
C ASP A 41 -3.35 8.35 4.67
N ILE A 42 -3.73 9.56 4.28
CA ILE A 42 -4.90 9.90 3.47
C ILE A 42 -4.42 10.85 2.36
N ASP A 43 -4.73 10.54 1.10
CA ASP A 43 -4.35 11.38 -0.03
C ASP A 43 -5.12 12.72 -0.06
N GLY A 44 -4.72 13.62 -0.97
CA GLY A 44 -5.38 14.92 -1.16
C GLY A 44 -6.83 14.85 -1.64
N SER A 45 -7.33 13.66 -1.99
CA SER A 45 -8.74 13.40 -2.35
C SER A 45 -9.53 12.74 -1.20
N GLY A 46 -8.92 12.53 -0.03
CA GLY A 46 -9.57 11.91 1.12
C GLY A 46 -9.57 10.38 1.11
N LYS A 47 -8.76 9.73 0.25
CA LYS A 47 -8.67 8.27 0.14
C LYS A 47 -7.50 7.74 0.98
N SER A 48 -7.75 6.69 1.75
CA SER A 48 -6.74 6.04 2.59
C SER A 48 -5.58 5.47 1.76
N ILE A 49 -4.35 5.76 2.21
CA ILE A 49 -3.10 5.16 1.73
C ILE A 49 -2.68 4.10 2.76
N TYR A 50 -2.25 2.94 2.29
CA TYR A 50 -1.86 1.79 3.10
C TYR A 50 -0.40 1.44 2.86
N VAL A 51 0.24 0.78 3.84
CA VAL A 51 1.55 0.13 3.67
C VAL A 51 1.52 -0.88 2.51
N GLU A 52 2.66 -1.10 1.86
CA GLU A 52 2.76 -1.98 0.68
C GLU A 52 2.72 -3.47 1.04
N GLU A 53 3.19 -3.83 2.22
CA GLU A 53 3.19 -5.22 2.70
C GLU A 53 3.02 -5.29 4.22
N GLY A 54 2.49 -6.41 4.67
CA GLY A 54 2.32 -6.68 6.08
C GLY A 54 2.03 -8.15 6.35
N SER A 55 2.20 -8.54 7.61
CA SER A 55 1.95 -9.90 8.05
C SER A 55 1.13 -9.90 9.33
N TRP A 56 0.30 -10.92 9.48
CA TRP A 56 -0.38 -11.24 10.73
C TRP A 56 -0.05 -12.67 11.12
N THR A 57 0.28 -12.89 12.39
CA THR A 57 0.57 -14.23 12.94
C THR A 57 -0.41 -14.53 14.05
N SER A 58 -1.10 -15.68 13.97
CA SER A 58 -2.03 -16.12 15.00
C SER A 58 -1.33 -16.34 16.34
N ASP A 59 -2.12 -16.31 17.41
CA ASP A 59 -1.71 -16.94 18.66
C ASP A 59 -1.41 -18.44 18.45
N VAL A 60 -0.70 -19.05 19.40
CA VAL A 60 -0.42 -20.48 19.37
C VAL A 60 -1.71 -21.25 19.59
N ILE A 61 -2.05 -22.11 18.63
CA ILE A 61 -3.22 -22.99 18.71
C ILE A 61 -2.74 -24.36 19.18
N ASN A 62 -3.23 -24.82 20.33
CA ASN A 62 -3.02 -26.18 20.82
C ASN A 62 -4.12 -27.07 20.24
N LEU A 63 -3.72 -28.09 19.48
CA LEU A 63 -4.63 -29.08 18.90
C LEU A 63 -5.05 -30.16 19.90
N GLU A 64 -4.46 -30.15 21.12
CA GLU A 64 -4.63 -31.07 22.25
C GLU A 64 -4.24 -32.52 21.96
N ASP A 65 -4.72 -33.09 20.85
CA ASP A 65 -4.43 -34.43 20.42
C ASP A 65 -4.06 -34.43 18.93
N LYS A 66 -3.14 -35.31 18.53
CA LYS A 66 -2.61 -35.42 17.16
C LYS A 66 -3.65 -35.87 16.11
N PHE A 67 -4.92 -36.00 16.51
CA PHE A 67 -5.99 -36.66 15.76
C PHE A 67 -7.14 -35.72 15.35
N GLN A 68 -7.08 -34.42 15.63
CA GLN A 68 -7.85 -33.47 14.83
C GLN A 68 -7.00 -33.07 13.63
N ASP A 69 -7.06 -33.89 12.58
CA ASP A 69 -6.58 -33.56 11.24
C ASP A 69 -7.41 -32.38 10.74
N PHE A 70 -7.02 -31.18 11.14
CA PHE A 70 -7.42 -29.98 10.44
C PHE A 70 -6.77 -30.03 9.07
N ASP A 71 -7.47 -30.62 8.12
CA ASP A 71 -6.98 -30.83 6.76
C ASP A 71 -6.80 -29.49 6.03
N LYS A 72 -7.59 -28.48 6.41
CA LYS A 72 -7.64 -27.18 5.73
C LYS A 72 -7.66 -25.98 6.66
N VAL A 73 -7.04 -24.91 6.18
CA VAL A 73 -7.28 -23.54 6.65
C VAL A 73 -8.27 -22.87 5.71
N PHE A 74 -9.40 -22.41 6.23
CA PHE A 74 -10.38 -21.68 5.43
C PHE A 74 -10.06 -20.20 5.40
N THR A 75 -9.76 -19.67 4.21
CA THR A 75 -9.60 -18.23 4.00
C THR A 75 -10.55 -17.77 2.90
N ASN A 76 -11.47 -16.85 3.24
CA ASN A 76 -12.22 -16.11 2.24
C ASN A 76 -11.47 -14.83 1.93
N ASN A 77 -10.77 -14.81 0.79
CA ASN A 77 -9.95 -13.68 0.37
C ASN A 77 -10.69 -12.90 -0.72
N ILE A 78 -10.70 -11.57 -0.59
CA ILE A 78 -11.10 -10.67 -1.68
C ILE A 78 -9.82 -10.07 -2.23
N ASN A 79 -9.32 -10.64 -3.33
CA ASN A 79 -8.17 -10.09 -4.03
C ASN A 79 -8.62 -8.87 -4.83
N ASN A 80 -8.06 -7.70 -4.52
CA ASN A 80 -8.36 -6.46 -5.26
C ASN A 80 -7.21 -6.12 -6.21
N GLY A 81 -7.49 -6.14 -7.52
CA GLY A 81 -6.51 -5.84 -8.55
C GLY A 81 -5.31 -6.80 -8.53
N SER A 82 -4.10 -6.24 -8.45
CA SER A 82 -2.81 -6.95 -8.42
C SER A 82 -2.37 -7.39 -7.02
N SER A 83 -3.24 -7.27 -6.01
CA SER A 83 -2.92 -7.66 -4.62
C SER A 83 -2.76 -9.18 -4.50
N SER A 84 -1.90 -9.61 -3.59
CA SER A 84 -1.71 -11.04 -3.30
C SER A 84 -1.70 -11.31 -1.80
N ILE A 85 -2.18 -12.50 -1.44
CA ILE A 85 -2.23 -12.98 -0.06
C ILE A 85 -1.61 -14.37 -0.05
N ALA A 86 -0.67 -14.59 0.87
CA ALA A 86 -0.10 -15.91 1.14
C ALA A 86 -0.47 -16.34 2.56
N VAL A 87 -0.94 -17.57 2.70
CA VAL A 87 -1.27 -18.16 3.99
C VAL A 87 -0.29 -19.29 4.25
N LEU A 88 0.37 -19.23 5.42
CA LEU A 88 1.41 -20.16 5.82
C LEU A 88 1.09 -20.76 7.18
N THR A 89 1.58 -21.97 7.40
CA THR A 89 1.48 -22.68 8.67
C THR A 89 2.87 -23.07 9.15
N ARG A 90 3.04 -23.12 10.47
CA ARG A 90 4.18 -23.78 11.11
C ARG A 90 3.71 -24.56 12.31
N VAL A 91 4.46 -25.58 12.69
CA VAL A 91 4.05 -26.55 13.69
C VAL A 91 5.12 -26.78 14.73
N SER A 92 4.71 -27.21 15.92
CA SER A 92 5.59 -27.48 17.05
C SER A 92 5.05 -28.61 17.91
N ASP A 93 5.94 -29.40 18.52
CA ASP A 93 5.57 -30.42 19.51
C ASP A 93 5.54 -29.84 20.95
N ASP A 94 6.19 -28.71 21.20
CA ASP A 94 6.39 -28.15 22.56
C ASP A 94 5.94 -26.69 22.71
N GLY A 95 5.54 -26.03 21.61
CA GLY A 95 5.14 -24.62 21.58
C GLY A 95 6.32 -23.63 21.61
N TYR A 96 7.56 -24.10 21.67
CA TYR A 96 8.78 -23.29 21.75
C TYR A 96 9.69 -23.47 20.53
N ASN A 97 9.88 -24.72 20.10
CA ASN A 97 10.66 -25.09 18.94
C ASN A 97 9.73 -25.30 17.75
N TRP A 98 9.84 -24.42 16.77
CA TRP A 98 8.94 -24.36 15.64
C TRP A 98 9.60 -24.86 14.36
N SER A 99 8.82 -25.51 13.50
CA SER A 99 9.20 -25.75 12.12
C SER A 99 9.34 -24.44 11.34
N ASP A 100 9.90 -24.55 10.14
CA ASP A 100 9.79 -23.48 9.15
C ASP A 100 8.32 -23.25 8.75
N TRP A 101 8.08 -22.06 8.21
CA TRP A 101 6.79 -21.69 7.64
C TRP A 101 6.59 -22.32 6.27
N ILE A 102 5.46 -22.99 6.08
CA ILE A 102 5.10 -23.68 4.84
C ILE A 102 3.76 -23.11 4.36
N ALA A 103 3.71 -22.69 3.09
CA ALA A 103 2.48 -22.22 2.47
C ALA A 103 1.43 -23.34 2.40
N ILE A 104 0.15 -22.98 2.57
CA ILE A 104 -0.95 -23.92 2.29
C ILE A 104 -1.12 -24.09 0.78
N ALA A 105 -1.76 -25.19 0.38
CA ALA A 105 -2.16 -25.39 -1.01
C ALA A 105 -3.28 -24.40 -1.43
N GLU A 106 -3.49 -24.23 -2.74
CA GLU A 106 -4.53 -23.34 -3.27
C GLU A 106 -5.95 -23.70 -2.79
N ASP A 107 -6.20 -24.97 -2.47
CA ASP A 107 -7.48 -25.47 -1.97
C ASP A 107 -7.63 -25.35 -0.44
N GLY A 108 -6.67 -24.70 0.21
CA GLY A 108 -6.63 -24.50 1.66
C GLY A 108 -5.88 -25.60 2.43
N ALA A 109 -5.42 -26.66 1.76
CA ALA A 109 -4.84 -27.82 2.45
C ALA A 109 -3.52 -27.48 3.17
N ILE A 110 -3.42 -27.90 4.43
CA ILE A 110 -2.21 -27.71 5.24
C ILE A 110 -1.13 -28.66 4.74
N GLN A 111 0.05 -28.11 4.42
CA GLN A 111 1.18 -28.90 3.91
C GLN A 111 2.27 -29.17 4.96
N SER A 112 2.18 -28.56 6.14
CA SER A 112 3.07 -28.85 7.27
C SER A 112 2.70 -30.18 7.94
N GLU A 113 3.67 -30.80 8.62
CA GLU A 113 3.42 -32.02 9.40
C GLU A 113 2.39 -31.78 10.51
N THR A 114 1.58 -32.78 10.86
CA THR A 114 0.67 -32.68 12.01
C THR A 114 1.45 -32.79 13.33
N LYS A 115 1.42 -31.73 14.15
CA LYS A 115 1.98 -31.70 15.52
C LYS A 115 0.99 -31.11 16.52
N GLN A 116 1.34 -31.12 17.80
CA GLN A 116 0.45 -30.66 18.88
C GLN A 116 0.09 -29.18 18.76
N TYR A 117 1.02 -28.34 18.33
CA TYR A 117 0.82 -26.90 18.21
C TYR A 117 0.94 -26.48 16.75
N ILE A 118 0.09 -25.54 16.36
CA ILE A 118 0.12 -24.90 15.06
C ILE A 118 0.00 -23.38 15.21
N GLN A 119 0.66 -22.67 14.30
CA GLN A 119 0.42 -21.24 14.07
C GLN A 119 0.17 -21.00 12.60
N VAL A 120 -0.63 -19.98 12.33
CA VAL A 120 -0.92 -19.52 10.98
C VAL A 120 -0.38 -18.12 10.80
N ARG A 121 0.25 -17.86 9.66
CA ARG A 121 0.66 -16.53 9.22
C ARG A 121 -0.04 -16.17 7.93
N ILE A 122 -0.52 -14.93 7.84
CA ILE A 122 -1.09 -14.36 6.64
C ILE A 122 -0.19 -13.20 6.23
N ASP A 123 0.46 -13.34 5.07
CA ASP A 123 1.24 -12.30 4.44
C ASP A 123 0.37 -11.62 3.37
N ILE A 124 0.24 -10.29 3.42
CA ILE A 124 -0.57 -9.49 2.50
C ILE A 124 0.37 -8.54 1.75
N PHE A 125 0.23 -8.51 0.44
CA PHE A 125 0.98 -7.62 -0.45
C PHE A 125 0.01 -6.76 -1.26
N ALA A 126 0.15 -5.46 -1.16
CA ALA A 126 -0.61 -4.49 -1.93
C ALA A 126 -0.30 -4.67 -3.41
N GLY A 127 -1.37 -4.74 -4.21
CA GLY A 127 -1.23 -4.61 -5.64
C GLY A 127 -0.92 -3.17 -6.00
N PHE A 128 0.23 -2.92 -6.65
CA PHE A 128 0.47 -1.62 -7.26
C PHE A 128 -0.55 -1.41 -8.38
N VAL A 129 -1.41 -0.42 -8.20
CA VAL A 129 -2.17 0.22 -9.27
C VAL A 129 -1.41 1.49 -9.63
N THR A 130 -1.25 1.77 -10.92
CA THR A 130 -0.81 3.09 -11.39
C THR A 130 -1.75 4.13 -10.81
N ASP A 131 -1.30 4.84 -9.77
CA ASP A 131 -2.08 5.92 -9.19
C ASP A 131 -1.78 7.23 -9.93
N HIS A 132 -2.81 8.03 -10.14
CA HIS A 132 -2.67 9.36 -10.70
C HIS A 132 -2.33 10.30 -9.54
N PHE A 133 -1.06 10.72 -9.44
CA PHE A 133 -0.67 11.75 -8.49
C PHE A 133 -1.29 13.09 -8.93
N VAL A 134 -2.33 13.53 -8.22
CA VAL A 134 -3.00 14.82 -8.48
C VAL A 134 -2.36 15.87 -7.59
N ILE A 135 -1.56 16.75 -8.20
CA ILE A 135 -0.98 17.90 -7.49
C ILE A 135 -2.02 19.02 -7.45
N SER A 136 -2.37 19.49 -6.26
CA SER A 136 -3.33 20.57 -6.08
C SER A 136 -2.65 21.94 -6.16
N ASN A 137 -3.41 22.99 -6.51
CA ASN A 137 -2.88 24.36 -6.55
C ASN A 137 -2.38 24.86 -5.18
N SER A 138 -2.84 24.26 -4.09
CA SER A 138 -2.41 24.53 -2.70
C SER A 138 -1.05 23.92 -2.35
N ASP A 139 -0.60 22.88 -3.04
CA ASP A 139 0.66 22.18 -2.71
C ASP A 139 1.91 22.93 -3.17
N PHE A 140 1.73 24.09 -3.81
CA PHE A 140 2.81 24.92 -4.30
C PHE A 140 2.91 26.22 -3.51
N GLU A 141 4.12 26.65 -3.20
CA GLU A 141 4.35 28.00 -2.70
C GLU A 141 4.28 29.03 -3.83
N ASN A 142 3.65 30.17 -3.57
CA ASN A 142 3.69 31.30 -4.51
C ASN A 142 5.10 31.88 -4.51
N ASN A 143 5.78 31.81 -5.64
CA ASN A 143 7.07 32.46 -5.84
C ASN A 143 7.08 33.25 -7.15
N GLU A 144 8.13 34.03 -7.39
CA GLU A 144 8.25 34.89 -8.57
C GLU A 144 8.41 34.13 -9.91
N PHE A 145 8.58 32.82 -9.86
CA PHE A 145 8.86 31.94 -10.99
C PHE A 145 7.65 31.10 -11.43
N VAL A 146 6.58 31.04 -10.63
CA VAL A 146 5.39 30.21 -10.88
C VAL A 146 4.16 31.09 -11.02
N GLU A 147 3.42 30.92 -12.11
CA GLU A 147 2.11 31.54 -12.32
C GLU A 147 1.00 30.53 -12.04
N LYS A 148 0.05 30.95 -11.19
CA LYS A 148 -1.14 30.17 -10.86
C LYS A 148 -2.38 30.84 -11.47
N PHE A 149 -2.91 30.23 -12.52
CA PHE A 149 -4.25 30.52 -13.04
C PHE A 149 -5.10 29.25 -12.91
N ASN A 150 -5.40 28.57 -14.03
CA ASN A 150 -6.13 27.29 -14.05
C ASN A 150 -5.20 26.07 -14.05
N ASP A 151 -3.98 26.23 -14.57
CA ASP A 151 -2.91 25.25 -14.44
C ASP A 151 -1.69 25.94 -13.84
N ILE A 152 -0.77 25.13 -13.33
CA ILE A 152 0.52 25.57 -12.81
C ILE A 152 1.48 25.70 -13.98
N LYS A 153 1.99 26.91 -14.18
CA LYS A 153 2.91 27.21 -15.27
C LYS A 153 4.10 27.97 -14.74
N LEU A 154 5.24 27.74 -15.35
CA LEU A 154 6.39 28.60 -15.14
C LEU A 154 6.11 29.95 -15.79
N LYS A 155 6.48 31.02 -15.08
CA LYS A 155 6.42 32.35 -15.62
C LYS A 155 7.34 32.43 -16.84
N ARG A 156 6.77 32.66 -18.01
CA ARG A 156 7.50 32.82 -19.28
C ARG A 156 7.45 34.24 -19.81
N GLU A 157 6.47 35.01 -19.34
CA GLU A 157 6.27 36.39 -19.75
C GLU A 157 6.73 37.32 -18.63
N TYR A 158 7.72 38.14 -18.95
CA TYR A 158 8.26 39.14 -18.04
C TYR A 158 8.02 40.53 -18.63
N GLN A 159 7.33 41.38 -17.89
CA GLN A 159 7.20 42.79 -18.21
C GLN A 159 8.31 43.57 -17.52
N TYR A 160 8.93 44.50 -18.25
CA TYR A 160 10.00 45.33 -17.74
C TYR A 160 9.80 46.77 -18.13
N ASP A 161 9.99 47.67 -17.17
CA ASP A 161 10.15 49.08 -17.46
C ASP A 161 11.50 49.32 -18.15
N MET A 162 11.48 50.12 -19.22
CA MET A 162 12.68 50.50 -19.95
C MET A 162 13.27 51.79 -19.39
N ASN A 163 14.60 51.87 -19.36
CA ASN A 163 15.29 53.08 -18.90
C ASN A 163 15.52 54.02 -20.07
N LEU A 164 15.21 55.31 -19.87
CA LEU A 164 15.53 56.36 -20.84
C LEU A 164 17.05 56.55 -20.92
N ASP A 165 17.59 56.54 -22.13
CA ASP A 165 18.99 56.87 -22.38
C ASP A 165 19.16 58.39 -22.50
N SER A 166 19.64 59.02 -21.44
CA SER A 166 19.88 60.47 -21.39
C SER A 166 21.07 60.95 -22.23
N LYS A 167 21.85 60.02 -22.80
CA LYS A 167 22.99 60.34 -23.66
C LYS A 167 22.65 60.25 -25.15
N TRP A 168 21.42 59.82 -25.48
CA TRP A 168 20.93 59.79 -26.86
C TRP A 168 20.77 61.21 -27.41
N SER A 169 21.42 61.51 -28.54
CA SER A 169 21.48 62.86 -29.10
C SER A 169 20.83 63.00 -30.47
N ASP A 170 20.27 61.93 -31.03
CA ASP A 170 19.60 61.96 -32.32
C ASP A 170 18.09 62.23 -32.15
N THR A 171 17.39 62.45 -33.26
CA THR A 171 15.95 62.74 -33.25
C THR A 171 15.15 61.61 -32.61
N GLY A 172 14.40 61.92 -31.56
CA GLY A 172 13.54 60.97 -30.83
C GLY A 172 14.05 60.67 -29.41
N SER A 173 13.60 59.55 -28.84
CA SER A 173 14.05 59.07 -27.53
C SER A 173 14.37 57.58 -27.57
N LEU A 174 15.53 57.20 -27.01
CA LEU A 174 15.94 55.81 -26.88
C LEU A 174 15.63 55.32 -25.46
N HIS A 175 14.89 54.23 -25.38
CA HIS A 175 14.66 53.51 -24.12
C HIS A 175 15.27 52.11 -24.26
N SER A 176 16.09 51.71 -23.29
CA SER A 176 16.77 50.43 -23.34
C SER A 176 16.86 49.78 -21.96
N LYS A 177 16.95 48.44 -21.97
CA LYS A 177 17.24 47.64 -20.80
C LYS A 177 18.21 46.53 -21.20
N LYS A 178 19.29 46.37 -20.43
CA LYS A 178 20.19 45.24 -20.59
C LYS A 178 19.58 44.05 -19.86
N ILE A 179 19.37 42.96 -20.60
CA ILE A 179 18.96 41.67 -20.04
C ILE A 179 20.18 40.77 -20.04
N THR A 180 20.50 40.18 -18.89
CA THR A 180 21.62 39.27 -18.72
C THR A 180 21.14 37.84 -18.57
N ARG A 181 21.91 36.89 -19.10
CA ARG A 181 21.54 35.46 -19.07
C ARG A 181 21.37 34.91 -17.65
N ASN A 182 22.09 35.50 -16.69
CA ASN A 182 22.01 35.10 -15.28
C ASN A 182 20.67 35.48 -14.63
N GLU A 183 19.89 36.37 -15.24
CA GLU A 183 18.52 36.71 -14.82
C GLU A 183 17.50 35.69 -15.35
N TRP A 184 17.91 34.76 -16.22
CA TRP A 184 17.07 33.69 -16.74
C TRP A 184 17.47 32.37 -16.07
N LEU A 185 16.66 31.94 -15.10
CA LEU A 185 16.86 30.66 -14.45
C LEU A 185 16.38 29.52 -15.35
N ARG A 186 17.20 28.47 -15.47
CA ARG A 186 16.83 27.21 -16.12
C ARG A 186 16.41 26.22 -15.05
N ILE A 187 15.33 25.48 -15.30
CA ILE A 187 15.02 24.32 -14.47
C ILE A 187 15.91 23.17 -14.92
N ASP A 188 16.80 22.76 -14.03
CA ASP A 188 17.72 21.64 -14.27
C ASP A 188 17.10 20.30 -13.84
N SER A 189 16.24 20.28 -12.82
CA SER A 189 15.51 19.09 -12.37
C SER A 189 14.17 19.45 -11.70
N LEU A 190 13.28 18.46 -11.67
CA LEU A 190 12.05 18.46 -10.87
C LEU A 190 12.01 17.13 -10.11
N GLU A 191 11.94 17.19 -8.79
CA GLU A 191 11.99 16.02 -7.91
C GLU A 191 10.75 16.02 -7.00
N VAL A 192 10.22 14.82 -6.77
CA VAL A 192 9.15 14.58 -5.78
C VAL A 192 9.82 13.89 -4.60
N SER A 193 9.85 14.55 -3.45
CA SER A 193 10.32 13.97 -2.19
C SER A 193 9.14 13.58 -1.31
N ILE A 194 9.24 12.42 -0.67
CA ILE A 194 8.35 12.02 0.40
C ILE A 194 9.08 12.36 1.70
N ASP A 195 8.53 13.28 2.49
CA ASP A 195 9.07 13.56 3.82
C ASP A 195 8.88 12.33 4.70
N LYS A 196 9.96 11.89 5.34
CA LYS A 196 10.00 10.71 6.21
C LYS A 196 9.50 11.00 7.62
#